data_AF-A0AAD7H0A0-F1
#
_entry.id   AF-A0AAD7H0A0-F1
#
_cell.length_a   1.000
_cell.length_b   1.000
_cell.length_c   1.000
_cell.angle_alpha   90.00
_cell.angle_beta   90.00
_cell.angle_gamma   90.00
#
_symmetry.space_group_name_H-M   'P 1'
#
loop_
_entity.id
_entity.type
_entity.pdbx_description
1 polymer ?
#
loop_
_entity_poly.entity_id
_entity_poly.type
_entity_poly.pdbx_seq_one_letter_code
_entity_poly.pdbx_strand_id
1 'polypeptide(L)'
;MERGPRLPHLILSEKSNIKAGVGALFIPGLEILDIPIYMYMEFMSWLPAFVERHKSLSTITFNGDQYNFRWSQNPDILFPLQFRDAVESLDRTVSLNGFSISRTGSASLDTWRVTALELTLHTADGISGLRLASALAPELSSLVIRMSSDDSSRRPIPVDDLASALGCFPSLRRLNLHKIFQHLVFEGPAPWDSPPDADLNTSNCMIAHAALHWIMARVAQCTPTLELVHGADQGYDGKGHLMHPWRLEATYQVRRNFGLDFDETPHFIITDRFSQPR
;
A
#
# COMPACT_ATOMS: atom_id res chain seq x y z
N MET A 1 -38.79 9.52 18.42
CA MET A 1 -37.32 9.42 18.52
C MET A 1 -36.76 9.53 17.11
N GLU A 2 -36.37 10.73 16.70
CA GLU A 2 -35.72 10.94 15.41
C GLU A 2 -34.34 10.28 15.46
N ARG A 3 -34.08 9.34 14.56
CA ARG A 3 -32.73 8.81 14.34
C ARG A 3 -31.94 9.95 13.70
N GLY A 4 -31.10 10.61 14.47
CA GLY A 4 -30.12 11.57 13.94
C GLY A 4 -29.29 10.93 12.82
N PRO A 5 -28.66 11.75 11.96
CA PRO A 5 -27.86 11.26 10.85
C PRO A 5 -26.78 10.29 11.34
N ARG A 6 -26.77 9.09 10.76
CA ARG A 6 -25.68 8.12 10.95
C ARG A 6 -24.51 8.57 10.10
N LEU A 7 -23.39 8.88 10.73
CA LEU A 7 -22.15 9.19 10.04
C LEU A 7 -21.23 7.97 10.19
N PRO A 8 -21.24 7.02 9.23
CA PRO A 8 -20.45 5.80 9.33
C PRO A 8 -18.95 6.04 9.21
N HIS A 9 -18.55 7.19 8.64
CA HIS A 9 -17.17 7.52 8.35
C HIS A 9 -16.85 8.95 8.78
N LEU A 10 -15.83 9.10 9.61
CA LEU A 10 -15.30 10.40 10.05
C LEU A 10 -13.87 10.57 9.55
N ILE A 11 -13.58 11.71 8.92
CA ILE A 11 -12.23 12.13 8.54
C ILE A 11 -11.84 13.35 9.37
N LEU A 12 -10.74 13.27 10.11
CA LEU A 12 -10.24 14.38 10.94
C LEU A 12 -9.35 15.31 10.09
N SER A 13 -9.93 16.09 9.18
CA SER A 13 -9.19 16.83 8.15
C SER A 13 -8.40 18.08 8.61
N GLU A 14 -8.51 18.51 9.87
CA GLU A 14 -7.94 19.79 10.33
C GLU A 14 -6.96 19.62 11.49
N LYS A 15 -5.75 20.19 11.34
CA LYS A 15 -4.71 20.28 12.39
C LYS A 15 -5.23 20.89 13.69
N SER A 16 -6.24 21.77 13.61
CA SER A 16 -6.90 22.46 14.72
C SER A 16 -7.99 21.66 15.43
N ASN A 17 -8.49 20.59 14.81
CA ASN A 17 -9.65 19.84 15.30
C ASN A 17 -9.27 18.63 16.15
N ILE A 18 -8.01 18.22 16.16
CA ILE A 18 -7.52 17.15 17.05
C ILE A 18 -7.11 17.76 18.39
N LYS A 19 -8.08 18.43 19.04
CA LYS A 19 -7.96 18.88 20.44
C LYS A 19 -8.55 17.81 21.36
N ALA A 20 -8.27 17.92 22.66
CA ALA A 20 -8.85 17.06 23.71
C ALA A 20 -10.39 16.85 23.61
N GLY A 21 -11.11 17.76 22.94
CA GLY A 21 -12.54 17.63 22.67
C GLY A 21 -12.95 16.46 21.76
N VAL A 22 -12.06 15.94 20.89
CA VAL A 22 -12.41 14.80 20.00
C VAL A 22 -12.76 13.55 20.81
N GLY A 23 -12.01 13.26 21.87
CA GLY A 23 -12.30 12.15 22.78
C GLY A 23 -13.67 12.24 23.44
N ALA A 24 -14.25 13.45 23.51
CA ALA A 24 -15.56 13.69 24.09
C ALA A 24 -16.71 13.64 23.06
N LEU A 25 -16.44 13.54 21.76
CA LEU A 25 -17.47 13.40 20.74
C LEU A 25 -18.15 12.03 20.84
N PHE A 26 -19.44 11.99 20.50
CA PHE A 26 -20.18 10.76 20.30
C PHE A 26 -20.90 10.83 18.96
N ILE A 27 -20.56 9.90 18.07
CA ILE A 27 -21.10 9.83 16.72
C ILE A 27 -21.82 8.47 16.58
N PRO A 28 -23.17 8.46 16.63
CA PRO A 28 -23.93 7.23 16.54
C PRO A 28 -23.69 6.50 15.21
N GLY A 29 -23.28 5.24 15.30
CA GLY A 29 -23.04 4.38 14.13
C GLY A 29 -21.73 4.65 13.39
N LEU A 30 -20.76 5.32 14.02
CA LEU A 30 -19.42 5.47 13.47
C LEU A 30 -18.74 4.10 13.32
N GLU A 31 -18.27 3.79 12.11
CA GLU A 31 -17.61 2.53 11.75
C GLU A 31 -16.14 2.73 11.33
N ILE A 32 -15.85 3.85 10.66
CA ILE A 32 -14.51 4.16 10.11
C ILE A 32 -14.06 5.53 10.62
N LEU A 33 -12.82 5.58 11.12
CA LEU A 33 -12.15 6.81 11.53
C LEU A 33 -10.86 6.99 10.74
N ASP A 34 -10.75 8.06 9.97
CA ASP A 34 -9.51 8.42 9.28
C ASP A 34 -8.83 9.60 10.00
N ILE A 35 -7.58 9.36 10.39
CA ILE A 35 -6.73 10.29 11.12
C ILE A 35 -5.56 10.65 10.20
N PRO A 36 -5.55 11.83 9.56
CA PRO A 36 -4.38 12.30 8.88
C PRO A 36 -3.31 12.66 9.91
N ILE A 37 -2.11 12.16 9.70
CA ILE A 37 -0.98 12.35 10.58
C ILE A 37 -0.06 13.41 9.99
N TYR A 38 0.21 14.42 10.80
CA TYR A 38 1.09 15.53 10.48
C TYR A 38 2.30 15.54 11.41
N MET A 39 3.38 16.18 10.95
CA MET A 39 4.69 16.28 11.62
C MET A 39 4.66 16.72 13.10
N TYR A 40 3.55 17.32 13.58
CA TYR A 40 3.42 17.88 14.93
C TYR A 40 2.09 17.52 15.63
N MET A 41 1.55 16.33 15.40
CA MET A 41 0.34 15.94 16.13
C MET A 41 0.61 15.86 17.64
N GLU A 42 -0.19 16.59 18.42
CA GLU A 42 -0.29 16.40 19.86
C GLU A 42 -0.78 14.97 20.15
N PHE A 43 -0.28 14.40 21.25
CA PHE A 43 -0.50 13.01 21.67
C PHE A 43 -1.96 12.53 21.48
N MET A 44 -2.13 11.36 20.85
CA MET A 44 -3.44 10.73 20.64
C MET A 44 -3.98 10.03 21.90
N SER A 45 -3.68 10.55 23.08
CA SER A 45 -4.10 9.99 24.38
C SER A 45 -5.63 9.91 24.54
N TRP A 46 -6.38 10.64 23.73
CA TRP A 46 -7.85 10.58 23.67
C TRP A 46 -8.39 9.36 22.91
N LEU A 47 -7.58 8.74 22.04
CA LEU A 47 -8.03 7.70 21.12
C LEU A 47 -8.57 6.45 21.84
N PRO A 48 -7.96 5.92 22.93
CA PRO A 48 -8.51 4.79 23.66
C PRO A 48 -9.93 5.07 24.17
N ALA A 49 -10.16 6.22 24.80
CA ALA A 49 -11.49 6.62 25.29
C ALA A 49 -12.51 6.79 24.16
N PHE A 50 -12.06 7.29 23.00
CA PHE A 50 -12.90 7.41 21.82
C PHE A 50 -13.31 6.05 21.25
N VAL A 51 -12.36 5.12 21.13
CA VAL A 51 -12.62 3.74 20.66
C VAL A 51 -13.57 3.01 21.59
N GLU A 52 -13.40 3.18 22.91
CA GLU A 52 -14.29 2.58 23.90
C GLU A 52 -15.72 3.08 23.78
N ARG A 53 -15.90 4.36 23.46
CA ARG A 53 -17.22 4.98 23.29
C ARG A 53 -17.92 4.58 21.99
N HIS A 54 -17.15 4.33 20.94
CA HIS A 54 -17.67 3.97 19.62
C HIS A 54 -17.59 2.45 19.40
N LYS A 55 -18.54 1.71 19.97
CA LYS A 55 -18.55 0.24 19.85
C LYS A 55 -18.70 -0.27 18.41
N SER A 56 -19.33 0.50 17.52
CA SER A 56 -19.45 0.19 16.09
C SER A 56 -18.16 0.47 15.30
N LEU A 57 -17.19 1.19 15.87
CA LEU A 57 -15.94 1.51 15.21
C LEU A 57 -15.17 0.22 14.94
N SER A 58 -14.98 -0.08 13.66
CA SER A 58 -14.38 -1.32 13.16
C SER A 58 -13.04 -1.08 12.49
N THR A 59 -12.79 0.14 11.99
CA THR A 59 -11.55 0.50 11.27
C THR A 59 -11.06 1.88 11.68
N ILE A 60 -9.75 1.99 11.89
CA ILE A 60 -9.06 3.28 12.08
C ILE A 60 -7.91 3.32 11.09
N THR A 61 -7.89 4.36 10.26
CA THR A 61 -6.84 4.60 9.27
C THR A 61 -5.99 5.78 9.73
N PHE A 62 -4.68 5.60 9.63
CA PHE A 62 -3.69 6.60 9.93
C PHE A 62 -2.96 6.93 8.64
N ASN A 63 -3.20 8.13 8.10
CA ASN A 63 -2.66 8.56 6.82
C ASN A 63 -1.60 9.62 7.05
N GLY A 64 -0.32 9.25 7.03
CA GLY A 64 0.76 10.23 7.04
C GLY A 64 0.76 11.05 5.76
N ASP A 65 0.98 12.35 5.91
CA ASP A 65 1.46 13.16 4.79
C ASP A 65 2.84 12.63 4.33
N GLN A 66 3.25 12.97 3.11
CA GLN A 66 4.53 12.58 2.47
C GLN A 66 5.78 13.04 3.26
N TYR A 67 5.61 13.67 4.42
CA TYR A 67 6.68 14.19 5.26
C TYR A 67 6.89 13.29 6.47
N ASN A 68 8.02 12.56 6.47
CA ASN A 68 8.80 12.01 7.59
C ASN A 68 8.13 12.01 8.98
N PHE A 69 6.94 11.41 9.12
CA PHE A 69 6.34 11.25 10.43
C PHE A 69 7.11 10.18 11.18
N ARG A 70 7.70 10.57 12.31
CA ARG A 70 8.47 9.66 13.14
C ARG A 70 7.52 8.94 14.09
N TRP A 71 7.08 7.76 13.69
CA TRP A 71 6.22 6.88 14.49
C TRP A 71 6.80 6.57 15.87
N SER A 72 8.14 6.48 15.97
CA SER A 72 8.87 6.30 17.22
C SER A 72 8.63 7.40 18.25
N GLN A 73 8.32 8.62 17.81
CA GLN A 73 8.09 9.77 18.69
C GLN A 73 6.66 9.82 19.24
N ASN A 74 5.79 8.87 18.86
CA ASN A 74 4.36 8.89 19.18
C ASN A 74 3.91 7.54 19.81
N PRO A 75 4.34 7.24 21.04
CA PRO A 75 4.13 5.94 21.67
C PRO A 75 2.67 5.62 22.02
N ASP A 76 1.80 6.64 22.06
CA ASP A 76 0.38 6.51 22.45
C ASP A 76 -0.54 6.07 21.30
N ILE A 77 -0.02 5.99 20.07
CA ILE A 77 -0.78 5.45 18.94
C ILE A 77 -1.01 3.97 19.24
N LEU A 78 -2.26 3.51 19.08
CA LEU A 78 -2.72 2.10 19.22
C LEU A 78 -2.11 1.21 18.14
N PHE A 79 -0.80 1.22 18.08
CA PHE A 79 0.01 0.40 17.23
C PHE A 79 0.29 -0.88 18.01
N PRO A 80 0.19 -2.07 17.39
CA PRO A 80 0.75 -3.25 18.02
C PRO A 80 2.21 -2.94 18.33
N LEU A 81 2.56 -2.91 19.61
CA LEU A 81 3.90 -2.49 20.09
C LEU A 81 5.03 -3.21 19.33
N GLN A 82 4.77 -4.45 18.90
CA GLN A 82 5.66 -5.28 18.09
C GLN A 82 6.02 -4.66 16.72
N PHE A 83 5.08 -3.95 16.09
CA PHE A 83 5.32 -3.29 14.81
C PHE A 83 6.11 -1.98 14.99
N ARG A 84 5.96 -1.29 16.12
CA ARG A 84 6.71 -0.05 16.41
C ARG A 84 8.22 -0.30 16.44
N ASP A 85 8.64 -1.23 17.28
CA ASP A 85 10.07 -1.49 17.52
C ASP A 85 10.74 -2.06 16.25
N ALA A 86 9.98 -2.79 15.44
CA ALA A 86 10.42 -3.26 14.14
C ALA A 86 10.52 -2.14 13.09
N VAL A 87 9.56 -1.21 13.02
CA VAL A 87 9.63 -0.07 12.10
C VAL A 87 10.85 0.80 12.37
N GLU A 88 11.24 0.97 13.64
CA GLU A 88 12.48 1.67 13.99
C GLU A 88 13.74 0.99 13.42
N SER A 89 13.76 -0.35 13.40
CA SER A 89 14.86 -1.09 12.77
C SER A 89 14.89 -0.94 11.25
N LEU A 90 13.78 -0.52 10.62
CA LEU A 90 13.62 -0.40 9.18
C LEU A 90 13.80 1.02 8.63
N ASP A 91 13.82 2.05 9.47
CA ASP A 91 13.70 3.48 9.13
C ASP A 91 14.69 3.98 8.05
N ARG A 92 15.83 3.30 7.86
CA ARG A 92 16.82 3.63 6.81
C ARG A 92 16.49 3.08 5.42
N THR A 93 15.65 2.05 5.34
CA THR A 93 15.38 1.29 4.11
C THR A 93 13.90 1.33 3.72
N VAL A 94 13.01 1.49 4.70
CA VAL A 94 11.57 1.58 4.53
C VAL A 94 11.03 2.67 5.44
N SER A 95 10.18 3.54 4.89
CA SER A 95 9.35 4.45 5.69
C SER A 95 7.91 3.98 5.70
N LEU A 96 7.28 4.00 6.87
CA LEU A 96 5.84 3.81 7.02
C LEU A 96 5.14 5.15 6.76
N ASN A 97 4.38 5.27 5.67
CA ASN A 97 3.60 6.49 5.40
C ASN A 97 2.20 6.39 6.00
N GLY A 98 1.67 5.19 6.20
CA GLY A 98 0.32 5.02 6.73
C GLY A 98 -0.02 3.58 7.05
N PHE A 99 -1.09 3.39 7.81
CA PHE A 99 -1.60 2.07 8.13
C PHE A 99 -3.07 2.12 8.54
N SER A 100 -3.74 0.99 8.47
CA SER A 100 -5.06 0.80 9.08
C SER A 100 -5.03 -0.33 10.07
N ILE A 101 -5.74 -0.14 11.17
CA ILE A 101 -6.10 -1.20 12.10
C ILE A 101 -7.58 -1.49 11.97
N SER A 102 -7.94 -2.77 12.02
CA SER A 102 -9.32 -3.21 12.07
C SER A 102 -9.56 -4.12 13.25
N ARG A 103 -10.81 -4.14 13.73
CA ARG A 103 -11.24 -4.96 14.85
C ARG A 103 -11.59 -6.37 14.38
N THR A 104 -10.89 -7.38 14.89
CA THR A 104 -11.19 -8.80 14.69
C THR A 104 -11.89 -9.36 15.94
N GLY A 105 -13.21 -9.11 16.04
CA GLY A 105 -14.05 -9.64 17.13
C GLY A 105 -14.59 -8.58 18.10
N SER A 106 -14.99 -9.00 19.31
CA SER A 106 -15.74 -8.16 20.24
C SER A 106 -14.85 -7.25 21.13
N ALA A 107 -14.98 -5.94 20.89
CA ALA A 107 -14.84 -4.77 21.76
C ALA A 107 -13.61 -4.52 22.67
N SER A 108 -12.64 -5.42 22.87
CA SER A 108 -11.41 -5.11 23.64
C SER A 108 -10.29 -4.52 22.77
N LEU A 109 -9.35 -3.77 23.35
CA LEU A 109 -8.20 -3.21 22.60
C LEU A 109 -7.31 -4.30 21.99
N ASP A 110 -7.25 -5.48 22.59
CA ASP A 110 -6.51 -6.64 22.08
C ASP A 110 -7.11 -7.25 20.80
N THR A 111 -8.26 -6.73 20.33
CA THR A 111 -8.91 -7.16 19.08
C THR A 111 -8.50 -6.33 17.86
N TRP A 112 -7.67 -5.29 18.02
CA TRP A 112 -7.20 -4.52 16.87
C TRP A 112 -5.99 -5.17 16.23
N ARG A 113 -6.02 -5.27 14.90
CA ARG A 113 -4.97 -5.89 14.08
C ARG A 113 -4.65 -4.97 12.92
N VAL A 114 -3.39 -4.92 12.51
CA VAL A 114 -2.96 -4.16 11.32
C VAL A 114 -3.46 -4.89 10.09
N THR A 115 -4.36 -4.25 9.34
CA THR A 115 -5.02 -4.82 8.15
C THR A 115 -4.64 -4.11 6.86
N ALA A 116 -4.07 -2.91 6.97
CA ALA A 116 -3.48 -2.19 5.83
C ALA A 116 -2.17 -1.50 6.21
N LEU A 117 -1.24 -1.44 5.25
CA LEU A 117 0.04 -0.75 5.36
C LEU A 117 0.34 0.04 4.09
N GLU A 118 0.98 1.18 4.26
CA GLU A 118 1.54 1.98 3.19
C GLU A 118 3.02 2.26 3.48
N LEU A 119 3.88 1.70 2.64
CA LEU A 119 5.32 1.70 2.80
C LEU A 119 5.99 2.41 1.63
N THR A 120 6.98 3.26 1.90
CA THR A 120 7.94 3.74 0.92
C THR A 120 9.23 2.96 1.07
N LEU A 121 9.66 2.26 0.03
CA LEU A 121 10.98 1.65 -0.03
C LEU A 121 11.98 2.68 -0.55
N HIS A 122 13.09 2.83 0.17
CA HIS A 122 14.19 3.69 -0.21
C HIS A 122 15.25 2.93 -0.98
N THR A 123 15.52 1.67 -0.67
CA THR A 123 16.54 0.89 -1.39
C THR A 123 16.02 -0.52 -1.65
N ALA A 124 16.77 -1.29 -2.45
CA ALA A 124 16.52 -2.73 -2.60
C ALA A 124 16.57 -3.47 -1.25
N ASP A 125 17.28 -2.96 -0.25
CA ASP A 125 17.29 -3.54 1.10
C ASP A 125 15.93 -3.44 1.79
N GLY A 126 15.06 -2.55 1.32
CA GLY A 126 13.67 -2.41 1.77
C GLY A 126 12.83 -3.68 1.56
N ILE A 127 13.26 -4.59 0.68
CA ILE A 127 12.66 -5.92 0.52
C ILE A 127 12.70 -6.72 1.83
N SER A 128 13.77 -6.58 2.61
CA SER A 128 13.86 -7.20 3.95
C SER A 128 12.83 -6.60 4.91
N GLY A 129 12.56 -5.30 4.77
CA GLY A 129 11.50 -4.62 5.51
C GLY A 129 10.09 -5.11 5.16
N LEU A 130 9.84 -5.47 3.90
CA LEU A 130 8.57 -6.11 3.52
C LEU A 130 8.39 -7.47 4.21
N ARG A 131 9.45 -8.30 4.25
CA ARG A 131 9.40 -9.60 4.95
C ARG A 131 9.21 -9.44 6.45
N LEU A 132 9.81 -8.41 7.05
CA LEU A 132 9.57 -8.10 8.45
C LEU A 132 8.12 -7.65 8.69
N ALA A 133 7.59 -6.79 7.82
CA ALA A 133 6.20 -6.36 7.89
C ALA A 133 5.22 -7.54 7.79
N SER A 134 5.49 -8.55 6.96
CA SER A 134 4.64 -9.74 6.86
C SER A 134 4.65 -10.59 8.12
N ALA A 135 5.81 -10.72 8.78
CA ALA A 135 5.93 -11.43 10.05
C ALA A 135 5.14 -10.75 11.18
N LEU A 136 5.04 -9.41 11.15
CA LEU A 136 4.42 -8.61 12.20
C LEU A 136 2.92 -8.36 11.96
N ALA A 137 2.49 -8.41 10.70
CA ALA A 137 1.10 -8.21 10.30
C ALA A 137 0.63 -9.37 9.40
N PRO A 138 0.50 -10.60 9.93
CA PRO A 138 0.06 -11.76 9.13
C PRO A 138 -1.37 -11.61 8.60
N GLU A 139 -2.19 -10.79 9.24
CA GLU A 139 -3.58 -10.49 8.84
C GLU A 139 -3.67 -9.32 7.83
N LEU A 140 -2.53 -8.81 7.34
CA LEU A 140 -2.50 -7.72 6.39
C LEU A 140 -3.26 -8.09 5.11
N SER A 141 -4.34 -7.36 4.83
CA SER A 141 -5.20 -7.58 3.67
C SER A 141 -4.92 -6.60 2.53
N SER A 142 -4.29 -5.46 2.83
CA SER A 142 -4.02 -4.40 1.88
C SER A 142 -2.60 -3.86 2.07
N LEU A 143 -1.83 -3.76 1.00
CA LEU A 143 -0.48 -3.21 1.02
C LEU A 143 -0.32 -2.19 -0.09
N VAL A 144 0.22 -1.02 0.24
CA VAL A 144 0.64 -0.01 -0.71
C VAL A 144 2.16 0.09 -0.63
N ILE A 145 2.84 -0.09 -1.76
CA ILE A 145 4.29 0.05 -1.88
C ILE A 145 4.58 1.21 -2.81
N ARG A 146 5.37 2.16 -2.32
CA ARG A 146 5.90 3.27 -3.09
C ARG A 146 7.42 3.14 -3.19
N MET A 147 8.00 3.51 -4.31
CA MET A 147 9.44 3.79 -4.37
C MET A 147 9.70 5.29 -4.22
N SER A 148 10.72 5.63 -3.43
CA SER A 148 11.21 7.01 -3.35
C SER A 148 11.94 7.38 -4.64
N SER A 149 11.58 8.53 -5.23
CA SER A 149 12.05 9.02 -6.53
C SER A 149 13.47 9.55 -6.56
N ASP A 150 14.09 9.76 -5.40
CA ASP A 150 15.17 10.75 -5.26
C ASP A 150 16.59 10.24 -5.53
N ASP A 151 16.78 9.03 -6.07
CA ASP A 151 18.16 8.56 -6.23
C ASP A 151 18.35 7.55 -7.37
N SER A 152 18.93 8.05 -8.46
CA SER A 152 19.38 7.28 -9.61
C SER A 152 20.58 6.39 -9.31
N SER A 153 21.20 6.50 -8.12
CA SER A 153 22.29 5.62 -7.68
C SER A 153 21.83 4.32 -7.02
N ARG A 154 20.51 4.12 -6.88
CA ARG A 154 19.96 2.98 -6.15
C ARG A 154 20.12 1.68 -6.91
N ARG A 155 20.53 0.65 -6.16
CA ARG A 155 20.59 -0.72 -6.63
C ARG A 155 19.20 -1.14 -7.13
N PRO A 156 19.09 -1.69 -8.35
CA PRO A 156 17.82 -2.18 -8.85
C PRO A 156 17.32 -3.37 -8.03
N ILE A 157 16.00 -3.57 -8.03
CA ILE A 157 15.28 -4.59 -7.28
C ILE A 157 14.98 -5.76 -8.23
N PRO A 158 15.51 -6.96 -8.00
CA PRO A 158 15.08 -8.12 -8.75
C PRO A 158 13.58 -8.36 -8.56
N VAL A 159 12.84 -8.50 -9.66
CA VAL A 159 11.39 -8.72 -9.61
C VAL A 159 11.02 -9.96 -8.81
N ASP A 160 11.82 -11.01 -8.89
CA ASP A 160 11.60 -12.25 -8.13
C ASP A 160 11.80 -12.07 -6.62
N ASP A 161 12.71 -11.17 -6.20
CA ASP A 161 12.88 -10.83 -4.79
C ASP A 161 11.65 -10.09 -4.26
N LEU A 162 11.10 -9.15 -5.04
CA LEU A 162 9.85 -8.47 -4.70
C LEU A 162 8.68 -9.46 -4.64
N ALA A 163 8.53 -10.30 -5.66
CA ALA A 163 7.45 -11.30 -5.72
C ALA A 163 7.55 -12.30 -4.56
N SER A 164 8.78 -12.75 -4.23
CA SER A 164 9.05 -13.62 -3.08
C SER A 164 8.66 -12.95 -1.76
N ALA A 165 9.04 -11.68 -1.55
CA ALA A 165 8.68 -10.96 -0.33
C ALA A 165 7.17 -10.71 -0.21
N LEU A 166 6.48 -10.42 -1.31
CA LEU A 166 5.02 -10.30 -1.36
C LEU A 166 4.32 -11.64 -1.05
N GLY A 167 4.90 -12.74 -1.52
CA GLY A 167 4.42 -14.10 -1.20
C GLY A 167 4.49 -14.45 0.30
N CYS A 168 5.23 -13.68 1.10
CA CYS A 168 5.27 -13.87 2.56
C CYS A 168 4.02 -13.35 3.29
N PHE A 169 3.07 -12.68 2.61
CA PHE A 169 1.85 -12.18 3.23
C PHE A 169 0.67 -13.14 2.99
N PRO A 170 0.26 -13.95 3.98
CA PRO A 170 -0.72 -15.02 3.77
C PRO A 170 -2.16 -14.52 3.62
N SER A 171 -2.44 -13.27 3.99
CA SER A 171 -3.80 -12.68 3.94
C SER A 171 -3.93 -11.56 2.91
N LEU A 172 -2.87 -11.28 2.14
CA LEU A 172 -2.82 -10.12 1.26
C LEU A 172 -3.78 -10.29 0.08
N ARG A 173 -4.77 -9.40 -0.01
CA ARG A 173 -5.81 -9.39 -1.05
C ARG A 173 -5.65 -8.22 -2.01
N ARG A 174 -5.19 -7.08 -1.51
CA ARG A 174 -5.06 -5.83 -2.27
C ARG A 174 -3.62 -5.36 -2.26
N LEU A 175 -3.06 -5.13 -3.43
CA LEU A 175 -1.70 -4.61 -3.57
C LEU A 175 -1.71 -3.41 -4.51
N ASN A 176 -1.20 -2.27 -4.03
CA ASN A 176 -1.02 -1.07 -4.84
C ASN A 176 0.48 -0.78 -4.97
N LEU A 177 0.97 -0.73 -6.20
CA LEU A 177 2.36 -0.49 -6.55
C LEU A 177 2.49 0.89 -7.20
N HIS A 178 3.28 1.77 -6.61
CA HIS A 178 3.49 3.13 -7.10
C HIS A 178 4.96 3.41 -7.39
N LYS A 179 5.24 3.89 -8.60
CA LYS A 179 6.60 4.26 -9.06
C LYS A 179 7.64 3.15 -8.92
N ILE A 180 7.22 1.89 -8.83
CA ILE A 180 8.14 0.78 -8.56
C ILE A 180 8.78 0.22 -9.83
N PHE A 181 8.12 0.36 -10.98
CA PHE A 181 8.44 -0.41 -12.17
C PHE A 181 9.79 0.00 -12.76
N GLN A 182 10.15 1.28 -12.66
CA GLN A 182 11.47 1.78 -13.07
C GLN A 182 12.65 1.22 -12.25
N HIS A 183 12.39 0.68 -11.06
CA HIS A 183 13.42 0.16 -10.17
C HIS A 183 13.54 -1.36 -10.26
N LEU A 184 12.70 -2.02 -11.04
CA LEU A 184 12.71 -3.47 -11.18
C LEU A 184 13.67 -3.91 -12.27
N VAL A 185 14.42 -4.99 -11.99
CA VAL A 185 15.24 -5.69 -12.99
C VAL A 185 14.83 -7.15 -13.09
N PHE A 186 15.09 -7.71 -14.26
CA PHE A 186 14.74 -9.06 -14.64
C PHE A 186 16.01 -9.88 -14.78
N GLU A 187 15.97 -11.12 -14.30
CA GLU A 187 17.03 -12.08 -14.58
C GLU A 187 16.80 -12.66 -15.98
N GLY A 188 17.53 -12.14 -16.96
CA GLY A 188 17.48 -12.60 -18.36
C GLY A 188 16.96 -11.55 -19.35
N PRO A 189 16.94 -11.89 -20.65
CA PRO A 189 16.39 -11.00 -21.68
C PRO A 189 14.92 -10.73 -21.38
N ALA A 190 14.54 -9.45 -21.40
CA ALA A 190 13.18 -9.08 -21.10
C ALA A 190 12.27 -9.57 -22.25
N PRO A 191 11.13 -10.22 -21.97
CA PRO A 191 10.26 -10.73 -23.03
C PRO A 191 9.62 -9.63 -23.88
N TRP A 192 9.84 -8.36 -23.54
CA TRP A 192 9.40 -7.17 -24.28
C TRP A 192 10.56 -6.37 -24.89
N ASP A 193 11.79 -6.89 -24.92
CA ASP A 193 12.87 -6.22 -25.66
C ASP A 193 12.41 -5.99 -27.11
N SER A 194 12.34 -4.72 -27.51
CA SER A 194 11.72 -4.34 -28.79
C SER A 194 12.45 -4.93 -29.99
N PRO A 195 11.72 -5.33 -31.05
CA PRO A 195 12.37 -5.52 -32.34
C PRO A 195 13.01 -4.19 -32.76
N PRO A 196 14.19 -4.21 -33.39
CA PRO A 196 15.03 -3.03 -33.64
C PRO A 196 14.40 -1.93 -34.51
N ASP A 197 13.23 -2.15 -35.11
CA ASP A 197 12.60 -1.26 -36.11
C ASP A 197 11.25 -0.65 -35.69
N ALA A 198 10.89 -0.69 -34.39
CA ALA A 198 9.62 -0.14 -33.91
C ALA A 198 9.70 1.38 -33.64
N ASP A 199 8.64 2.10 -34.03
CA ASP A 199 8.48 3.53 -33.78
C ASP A 199 8.59 3.83 -32.27
N LEU A 200 9.60 4.62 -31.86
CA LEU A 200 10.12 4.72 -30.49
C LEU A 200 9.04 4.97 -29.43
N ASN A 201 8.08 5.86 -29.70
CA ASN A 201 7.05 6.21 -28.73
C ASN A 201 5.96 5.13 -28.58
N THR A 202 5.55 4.52 -29.69
CA THR A 202 4.56 3.42 -29.69
C THR A 202 5.17 2.16 -29.09
N SER A 203 6.46 1.91 -29.37
CA SER A 203 7.21 0.78 -28.82
C SER A 203 7.36 0.90 -27.31
N ASN A 204 7.76 2.06 -26.78
CA ASN A 204 7.96 2.25 -25.34
C ASN A 204 6.68 2.03 -24.51
N CYS A 205 5.51 2.41 -25.03
CA CYS A 205 4.24 2.19 -24.36
C CYS A 205 3.86 0.69 -24.32
N MET A 206 4.02 -0.02 -25.45
CA MET A 206 3.75 -1.46 -25.50
C MET A 206 4.74 -2.26 -24.63
N ILE A 207 6.01 -1.87 -24.62
CA ILE A 207 7.04 -2.40 -23.73
C ILE A 207 6.62 -2.24 -22.27
N ALA A 208 6.27 -1.00 -21.87
CA ALA A 208 5.89 -0.72 -20.49
C ALA A 208 4.65 -1.51 -20.07
N HIS A 209 3.67 -1.66 -20.96
CA HIS A 209 2.47 -2.44 -20.71
C HIS A 209 2.76 -3.94 -20.57
N ALA A 210 3.59 -4.51 -21.45
CA ALA A 210 4.01 -5.90 -21.38
C ALA A 210 4.83 -6.18 -20.10
N ALA A 211 5.73 -5.26 -19.73
CA ALA A 211 6.52 -5.33 -18.50
C ALA A 211 5.63 -5.31 -17.25
N LEU A 212 4.68 -4.37 -17.21
CA LEU A 212 3.70 -4.25 -16.14
C LEU A 212 2.88 -5.53 -16.02
N HIS A 213 2.35 -6.04 -17.14
CA HIS A 213 1.58 -7.27 -17.18
C HIS A 213 2.36 -8.46 -16.64
N TRP A 214 3.61 -8.62 -17.08
CA TRP A 214 4.47 -9.71 -16.65
C TRP A 214 4.78 -9.63 -15.15
N ILE A 215 5.14 -8.44 -14.64
CA ILE A 215 5.42 -8.25 -13.20
C ILE A 215 4.17 -8.60 -12.38
N MET A 216 3.01 -8.11 -12.80
CA MET A 216 1.76 -8.31 -12.07
C MET A 216 1.34 -9.79 -12.08
N ALA A 217 1.53 -10.48 -13.21
CA ALA A 217 1.34 -11.92 -13.29
C ALA A 217 2.30 -12.68 -12.35
N ARG A 218 3.58 -12.29 -12.32
CA ARG A 218 4.59 -12.90 -11.45
C ARG A 218 4.26 -12.71 -9.97
N VAL A 219 3.88 -11.51 -9.57
CA VAL A 219 3.46 -11.19 -8.20
C VAL A 219 2.22 -11.99 -7.79
N ALA A 220 1.23 -12.11 -8.67
CA ALA A 220 0.02 -12.87 -8.42
C ALA A 220 0.27 -14.38 -8.31
N GLN A 221 1.21 -14.94 -9.08
CA GLN A 221 1.63 -16.34 -8.92
C GLN A 221 2.26 -16.59 -7.55
N CYS A 222 3.08 -15.66 -7.06
CA CYS A 222 3.75 -15.80 -5.76
C CYS A 222 2.85 -15.48 -4.56
N THR A 223 1.74 -14.77 -4.77
CA THR A 223 0.82 -14.35 -3.70
C THR A 223 -0.60 -14.81 -4.04
N PRO A 224 -0.94 -16.07 -3.76
CA PRO A 224 -2.20 -16.65 -4.24
C PRO A 224 -3.43 -15.88 -3.77
N THR A 225 -3.40 -15.32 -2.55
CA THR A 225 -4.55 -14.64 -1.95
C THR A 225 -4.90 -13.29 -2.58
N LEU A 226 -4.11 -12.78 -3.53
CA LEU A 226 -4.38 -11.52 -4.20
C LEU A 226 -5.70 -11.58 -4.99
N GLU A 227 -6.54 -10.59 -4.75
CA GLU A 227 -7.82 -10.36 -5.44
C GLU A 227 -7.72 -9.15 -6.37
N LEU A 228 -6.93 -8.14 -5.96
CA LEU A 228 -6.77 -6.88 -6.67
C LEU A 228 -5.32 -6.43 -6.63
N VAL A 229 -4.78 -6.10 -7.80
CA VAL A 229 -3.46 -5.47 -7.91
C VAL A 229 -3.59 -4.22 -8.77
N HIS A 230 -3.12 -3.09 -8.25
CA HIS A 230 -3.09 -1.81 -8.97
C HIS A 230 -1.64 -1.38 -9.16
N GLY A 231 -1.25 -1.10 -10.39
CA GLY A 231 0.04 -0.51 -10.73
C GLY A 231 -0.17 0.90 -11.25
N ALA A 232 0.54 1.87 -10.68
CA ALA A 232 0.59 3.23 -11.20
C ALA A 232 2.05 3.71 -11.32
N ASP A 233 2.48 3.98 -12.54
CA ASP A 233 3.79 4.57 -12.81
C ASP A 233 3.71 5.79 -13.74
N GLN A 234 4.77 6.58 -13.69
CA GLN A 234 5.00 7.69 -14.61
C GLN A 234 6.04 7.26 -15.65
N GLY A 235 5.95 7.82 -16.85
CA GLY A 235 6.80 7.45 -17.96
C GLY A 235 8.25 7.91 -17.89
N TYR A 236 9.17 7.05 -18.34
CA TYR A 236 10.61 7.33 -18.44
C TYR A 236 11.17 6.87 -19.78
N ASP A 237 12.25 7.51 -20.24
CA ASP A 237 12.89 7.25 -21.54
C ASP A 237 13.86 6.07 -21.57
N GLY A 238 13.79 5.18 -20.58
CA GLY A 238 14.75 4.08 -20.41
C GLY A 238 16.16 4.53 -19.99
N LYS A 239 16.42 5.83 -19.83
CA LYS A 239 17.67 6.40 -19.28
C LYS A 239 17.47 7.07 -17.92
N GLY A 240 16.31 6.87 -17.30
CA GLY A 240 15.95 7.49 -16.03
C GLY A 240 15.61 8.98 -16.15
N HIS A 241 15.42 9.50 -17.36
CA HIS A 241 14.89 10.85 -17.53
C HIS A 241 13.37 10.77 -17.65
N LEU A 242 12.67 11.71 -16.99
CA LEU A 242 11.26 11.95 -17.23
C LEU A 242 11.09 12.42 -18.68
N MET A 243 10.90 11.49 -19.61
CA MET A 243 10.30 11.87 -20.89
C MET A 243 8.81 12.06 -20.68
N HIS A 244 8.27 13.00 -21.46
CA HIS A 244 6.87 13.39 -21.60
C HIS A 244 5.90 12.67 -20.65
N PRO A 245 5.26 13.39 -19.71
CA PRO A 245 4.46 12.79 -18.66
C PRO A 245 3.40 11.86 -19.26
N TRP A 246 3.60 10.55 -19.21
CA TRP A 246 2.53 9.59 -19.39
C TRP A 246 2.32 8.89 -18.07
N ARG A 247 1.05 8.62 -17.74
CA ARG A 247 0.67 7.85 -16.55
C ARG A 247 0.10 6.54 -17.04
N LEU A 248 0.72 5.43 -16.63
CA LEU A 248 0.19 4.10 -16.85
C LEU A 248 -0.46 3.64 -15.55
N GLU A 249 -1.78 3.49 -15.60
CA GLU A 249 -2.55 2.83 -14.54
C GLU A 249 -3.13 1.54 -15.08
N ALA A 250 -2.84 0.45 -14.38
CA ALA A 250 -3.49 -0.82 -14.65
C ALA A 250 -4.07 -1.38 -13.36
N THR A 251 -5.27 -1.91 -13.48
CA THR A 251 -5.92 -2.65 -12.40
C THR A 251 -6.19 -4.06 -12.86
N TYR A 252 -5.69 -5.01 -12.09
CA TYR A 252 -5.80 -6.45 -12.33
C TYR A 252 -6.72 -7.02 -11.26
N GLN A 253 -7.89 -7.52 -11.66
CA GLN A 253 -8.73 -8.37 -10.81
C GLN A 253 -8.38 -9.83 -11.06
N VAL A 254 -7.98 -10.54 -10.01
CA VAL A 254 -7.68 -11.96 -10.06
C VAL A 254 -8.99 -12.74 -9.98
N ARG A 255 -9.44 -13.31 -11.10
CA ARG A 255 -10.57 -14.25 -11.10
C ARG A 255 -10.03 -15.67 -11.10
N ARG A 256 -10.37 -16.42 -10.05
CA ARG A 256 -10.15 -17.87 -10.01
C ARG A 256 -11.38 -18.56 -10.57
N ASN A 257 -11.24 -19.22 -11.71
CA ASN A 257 -12.28 -20.10 -12.23
C ASN A 257 -12.29 -21.37 -11.38
N PHE A 258 -13.22 -21.48 -10.43
CA PHE A 258 -13.48 -22.75 -9.75
C PHE A 258 -14.40 -23.59 -10.64
N GLY A 259 -13.82 -24.28 -11.63
CA GLY A 259 -14.58 -25.19 -12.47
C GLY A 259 -13.83 -25.71 -13.69
N LEU A 260 -13.58 -27.02 -13.64
CA LEU A 260 -13.18 -27.94 -14.71
C LEU A 260 -11.75 -27.77 -15.25
N ASP A 261 -10.94 -28.78 -14.91
CA ASP A 261 -9.67 -29.23 -15.50
C ASP A 261 -8.94 -28.29 -16.47
N PHE A 262 -7.64 -28.15 -16.18
CA PHE A 262 -6.54 -27.47 -16.90
C PHE A 262 -6.17 -26.09 -16.35
N ASP A 263 -5.01 -26.09 -15.68
CA ASP A 263 -4.18 -24.98 -15.18
C ASP A 263 -4.87 -23.95 -14.28
N GLU A 264 -4.48 -23.96 -13.00
CA GLU A 264 -4.76 -22.92 -11.99
C GLU A 264 -4.05 -21.59 -12.29
N THR A 265 -4.04 -21.15 -13.55
CA THR A 265 -3.49 -19.85 -13.92
C THR A 265 -4.53 -18.78 -13.58
N PRO A 266 -4.22 -17.80 -12.72
CA PRO A 266 -5.15 -16.70 -12.46
C PRO A 266 -5.52 -15.99 -13.77
N HIS A 267 -6.82 -15.82 -14.03
CA HIS A 267 -7.30 -14.98 -15.13
C HIS A 267 -7.41 -13.54 -14.65
N PHE A 268 -6.73 -12.62 -15.33
CA PHE A 268 -6.76 -11.20 -14.98
C PHE A 268 -7.75 -10.46 -15.86
N ILE A 269 -8.69 -9.74 -15.25
CA ILE A 269 -9.40 -8.66 -15.97
C ILE A 269 -8.55 -7.41 -15.82
N ILE A 270 -8.05 -6.95 -16.95
CA ILE A 270 -7.18 -5.79 -17.05
C ILE A 270 -8.05 -4.60 -17.43
N THR A 271 -8.00 -3.55 -16.61
CA THR A 271 -8.56 -2.25 -16.99
C THR A 271 -7.42 -1.25 -16.98
N ASP A 272 -7.04 -0.79 -18.17
CA ASP A 272 -5.94 0.16 -18.34
C ASP A 272 -6.47 1.53 -18.68
N ARG A 273 -5.85 2.55 -18.09
CA ARG A 273 -6.02 3.94 -18.52
C ARG A 273 -4.66 4.51 -18.82
N PHE A 274 -4.43 4.74 -20.10
CA PHE A 274 -3.33 5.58 -20.56
C PHE A 274 -3.83 7.03 -20.61
N SER A 275 -3.09 7.94 -19.98
CA SER A 275 -3.37 9.36 -20.09
C SER A 275 -2.09 10.14 -20.35
N GLN A 276 -2.13 10.98 -21.39
CA GLN A 276 -1.22 12.09 -21.59
C GLN A 276 -1.86 13.33 -20.93
N PRO A 277 -1.17 14.12 -20.11
CA PRO A 277 -1.67 15.40 -19.66
C PRO A 277 -1.78 16.33 -20.87
N ARG A 278 -2.84 17.11 -20.85
CA ARG A 278 -3.11 18.16 -21.84
C ARG A 278 -2.12 19.30 -21.72
#